data_AF-A0A975GY29-F1
#
_entry.id   AF-A0A975GY29-F1
#
_cell.length_a   1.000
_cell.length_b   1.000
_cell.length_c   1.000
_cell.angle_alpha   90.00
_cell.angle_beta   90.00
_cell.angle_gamma   90.00
#
_symmetry.space_group_name_H-M   'P 1'
#
loop_
_entity.id
_entity.type
_entity.pdbx_description
1 polymer ?
#
loop_
_entity_poly.entity_id
_entity_poly.type
_entity_poly.pdbx_seq_one_letter_code
_entity_poly.pdbx_strand_id
1 'polypeptide(L)'
;MKPVILSEKPSQAKAYADAFSTRRHVGYLEINPCPIFPEGAYITWGVGHLVELKEPHAYNPSWKRWSLGSLPILPDRYEFQVAKGKFKQFQVVKKLIRGTDTIINACDVDISL
;
A
#
# COMPACT_ATOMS: atom_id res chain seq x y z
N MET A 1 2.01 -21.14 2.08
CA MET A 1 1.17 -19.92 1.93
C MET A 1 1.70 -19.12 0.76
N LYS A 2 0.82 -18.51 -0.05
CA LYS A 2 1.23 -17.73 -1.24
C LYS A 2 1.92 -16.42 -0.82
N PRO A 3 3.14 -16.13 -1.29
CA PRO A 3 3.78 -14.83 -1.05
C PRO A 3 3.00 -13.71 -1.73
N VAL A 4 3.10 -12.49 -1.19
CA VAL A 4 2.49 -11.28 -1.75
C VAL A 4 3.59 -10.34 -2.27
N ILE A 5 3.60 -10.10 -3.56
CA ILE A 5 4.43 -9.11 -4.24
C ILE A 5 3.67 -7.79 -4.23
N LEU A 6 4.21 -6.78 -3.55
CA LEU A 6 3.62 -5.44 -3.43
C LEU A 6 4.40 -4.47 -4.31
N SER A 7 3.75 -3.92 -5.33
CA SER A 7 4.30 -2.84 -6.15
C SER A 7 3.68 -1.48 -5.81
N GLU A 8 4.24 -0.40 -6.36
CA GLU A 8 3.80 0.97 -6.06
C GLU A 8 2.57 1.37 -6.88
N LYS A 9 2.47 0.88 -8.13
CA LYS A 9 1.43 1.24 -9.09
C LYS A 9 0.93 0.06 -9.94
N PRO A 10 -0.29 0.12 -10.51
CA PRO A 10 -0.86 -0.98 -11.30
C PRO A 10 -0.04 -1.35 -12.53
N SER A 11 0.65 -0.39 -13.15
CA SER A 11 1.46 -0.62 -14.35
C SER A 11 2.69 -1.49 -14.06
N GLN A 12 3.37 -1.28 -12.92
CA GLN A 12 4.46 -2.15 -12.46
C GLN A 12 3.95 -3.56 -12.18
N ALA A 13 2.83 -3.69 -11.47
CA ALA A 13 2.23 -4.99 -11.19
C ALA A 13 1.94 -5.78 -12.47
N LYS A 14 1.45 -5.10 -13.52
CA LYS A 14 1.24 -5.70 -14.83
C LYS A 14 2.56 -6.14 -15.47
N ALA A 15 3.59 -5.30 -15.45
CA ALA A 15 4.90 -5.65 -16.01
C ALA A 15 5.52 -6.88 -15.32
N TYR A 16 5.36 -7.02 -14.01
CA TYR A 16 5.79 -8.23 -13.30
C TYR A 16 4.95 -9.45 -13.68
N ALA A 17 3.64 -9.27 -13.83
CA ALA A 17 2.72 -10.35 -14.21
C ALA A 17 2.97 -10.90 -15.62
N ASP A 18 3.50 -10.09 -16.55
CA ASP A 18 3.80 -10.52 -17.92
C ASP A 18 4.85 -11.64 -17.99
N ALA A 19 5.67 -11.80 -16.95
CA ALA A 19 6.62 -12.91 -16.82
C ALA A 19 5.97 -14.25 -16.38
N PHE A 20 4.68 -14.26 -16.03
CA PHE A 20 4.01 -15.41 -15.44
C PHE A 20 2.64 -15.69 -16.08
N SER A 21 2.15 -16.93 -15.92
CA SER A 21 0.74 -17.24 -16.14
C SER A 21 -0.07 -16.70 -14.96
N THR A 22 -0.99 -15.77 -15.21
CA THR A 22 -1.75 -15.09 -14.15
C THR A 22 -3.26 -15.11 -14.35
N ARG A 23 -3.99 -15.01 -13.23
CA ARG A 23 -5.43 -14.78 -13.17
C ARG A 23 -5.72 -13.41 -12.57
N ARG A 24 -6.61 -12.65 -13.21
CA ARG A 24 -6.96 -11.29 -12.76
C ARG A 24 -8.06 -11.30 -11.71
N HIS A 25 -7.86 -10.52 -10.65
CA HIS A 25 -8.85 -10.23 -9.62
C HIS A 25 -8.99 -8.71 -9.43
N VAL A 26 -9.94 -8.28 -8.62
CA VAL A 26 -10.12 -6.85 -8.30
C VAL A 26 -9.03 -6.42 -7.32
N GLY A 27 -8.09 -5.60 -7.80
CA GLY A 27 -7.01 -5.00 -6.99
C GLY A 27 -5.76 -5.85 -6.82
N TYR A 28 -5.69 -7.03 -7.45
CA TYR A 28 -4.50 -7.89 -7.47
C TYR A 28 -4.55 -8.89 -8.65
N LEU A 29 -3.41 -9.52 -8.91
CA LEU A 29 -3.23 -10.61 -9.86
C LEU A 29 -2.76 -11.84 -9.08
N GLU A 30 -3.18 -13.01 -9.51
CA GLU A 30 -2.76 -14.29 -8.94
C GLU A 30 -1.86 -15.00 -9.94
N ILE A 31 -0.62 -15.27 -9.55
CA ILE A 31 0.31 -16.11 -10.31
C ILE A 31 -0.05 -17.57 -10.07
N ASN A 32 -0.24 -18.31 -11.16
CA ASN A 32 -0.44 -19.76 -11.11
C ASN A 32 0.86 -20.47 -10.64
N PRO A 33 0.76 -21.65 -10.02
CA PRO A 33 1.92 -22.48 -9.69
C PRO A 33 2.95 -22.58 -10.82
N CYS A 34 4.22 -22.32 -10.50
CA CYS A 34 5.35 -22.38 -11.44
C CYS A 34 6.65 -22.74 -10.69
N PRO A 35 7.78 -23.00 -11.39
CA PRO A 35 9.03 -23.37 -10.73
C PRO A 35 9.56 -22.34 -9.72
N ILE A 36 9.26 -21.05 -9.91
CA ILE A 36 9.65 -19.97 -8.99
C ILE A 36 8.67 -19.87 -7.81
N PHE A 37 7.38 -20.07 -8.06
CA PHE A 37 6.31 -20.02 -7.06
C PHE A 37 5.51 -21.33 -7.09
N PRO A 38 5.97 -22.41 -6.44
CA PRO A 38 5.34 -23.72 -6.52
C PRO A 38 3.88 -23.74 -6.05
N GLU A 39 3.53 -22.89 -5.08
CA GLU A 39 2.15 -22.71 -4.59
C GLU A 39 1.40 -21.55 -5.30
N GLY A 40 2.04 -20.88 -6.26
CA GLY A 40 1.59 -19.60 -6.82
C GLY A 40 1.96 -18.41 -5.92
N ALA A 41 1.56 -17.21 -6.34
CA ALA A 41 1.81 -15.96 -5.62
C ALA A 41 0.72 -14.92 -5.92
N TYR A 42 0.65 -13.84 -5.14
CA TYR A 42 -0.22 -12.71 -5.44
C TYR A 42 0.60 -11.47 -5.76
N ILE A 43 0.29 -10.76 -6.85
CA ILE A 43 0.83 -9.44 -7.14
C ILE A 43 -0.27 -8.42 -6.84
N THR A 44 -0.02 -7.48 -5.94
CA THR A 44 -0.91 -6.34 -5.66
C THR A 44 -0.12 -5.04 -5.73
N TRP A 45 -0.82 -3.90 -5.67
CA TRP A 45 -0.21 -2.60 -5.88
C TRP A 45 -0.80 -1.52 -4.97
N GLY A 46 0.02 -0.51 -4.70
CA GLY A 46 -0.45 0.81 -4.29
C GLY A 46 -1.11 1.60 -5.43
N VAL A 47 -1.66 2.75 -5.09
CA VAL A 47 -2.08 3.77 -6.06
C VAL A 47 -1.38 5.06 -5.61
N GLY A 48 -0.05 5.07 -5.75
CA GLY A 48 0.82 5.91 -4.93
C GLY A 48 0.67 5.55 -3.44
N HIS A 49 0.86 6.52 -2.54
CA HIS A 49 0.69 6.29 -1.10
C HIS A 49 -0.75 5.92 -0.73
N LEU A 50 -0.96 4.70 -0.20
CA LEU A 50 -2.28 4.25 0.28
C LEU A 50 -2.67 4.89 1.62
N VAL A 51 -1.69 5.38 2.35
CA VAL A 51 -1.83 6.06 3.63
C VAL A 51 -1.18 7.43 3.56
N GLU A 52 -1.69 8.36 4.33
CA GLU A 52 -1.18 9.72 4.46
C GLU A 52 -1.09 10.08 5.94
N LEU A 53 -0.29 11.10 6.28
CA LEU A 53 -0.27 11.63 7.63
C LEU A 53 -1.66 12.15 8.00
N LYS A 54 -2.06 11.95 9.26
CA LYS A 54 -3.23 12.65 9.78
C LYS A 54 -2.99 14.16 9.76
N GLU A 55 -4.06 14.89 9.51
CA GLU A 55 -4.07 16.34 9.58
C GLU A 55 -3.91 16.83 11.04
N PRO A 56 -3.35 18.02 11.29
CA PRO A 56 -3.20 18.59 12.63
C PRO A 56 -4.45 18.49 13.51
N HIS A 57 -5.61 18.83 12.94
CA HIS A 57 -6.87 18.85 13.68
C HIS A 57 -7.36 17.47 14.12
N ALA A 58 -6.83 16.39 13.55
CA ALA A 58 -7.12 15.03 13.98
C ALA A 58 -6.34 14.65 15.25
N TYR A 59 -5.23 15.34 15.56
CA TYR A 59 -4.49 15.21 16.81
C TYR A 59 -5.08 16.13 17.89
N ASN A 60 -5.33 17.39 17.52
CA ASN A 60 -5.92 18.38 18.42
C ASN A 60 -6.94 19.24 17.65
N PRO A 61 -8.24 19.18 17.99
CA PRO A 61 -9.28 19.97 17.33
C PRO A 61 -8.99 21.49 17.28
N SER A 62 -8.23 22.03 18.24
CA SER A 62 -7.85 23.45 18.23
C SER A 62 -6.95 23.83 17.06
N TRP A 63 -6.19 22.88 16.50
CA TRP A 63 -5.32 23.08 15.33
C TRP A 63 -6.08 23.11 14.00
N LYS A 64 -7.41 23.02 14.01
CA LYS A 64 -8.23 23.21 12.81
C LYS A 64 -8.12 24.63 12.26
N ARG A 65 -7.98 25.63 13.12
CA ARG A 65 -7.74 27.03 12.73
C ARG A 65 -6.28 27.36 12.95
N TRP A 66 -5.62 27.81 11.89
CA TRP A 66 -4.20 28.17 11.94
C TRP A 66 -4.01 29.52 12.65
N SER A 67 -2.99 29.59 13.50
CA SER A 67 -2.54 30.82 14.16
C SER A 67 -1.04 30.77 14.39
N LEU A 68 -0.39 31.93 14.48
CA LEU A 68 1.05 31.98 14.78
C LEU A 68 1.36 31.36 16.15
N GLY A 69 0.48 31.53 17.14
CA GLY A 69 0.66 30.96 18.49
C GLY A 69 0.50 29.43 18.56
N SER A 70 -0.08 28.80 17.54
CA SER A 70 -0.17 27.34 17.45
C SER A 70 1.02 26.71 16.74
N LEU A 71 1.97 27.51 16.25
CA LEU A 71 3.15 27.01 15.54
C LEU A 71 4.38 26.94 16.48
N PRO A 72 5.26 25.96 16.28
CA PRO A 72 5.14 24.84 15.33
C PRO A 72 4.14 23.78 15.82
N ILE A 73 3.40 23.17 14.88
CA ILE A 73 2.54 22.02 15.19
C ILE A 73 3.40 20.77 15.12
N LEU A 74 3.66 20.16 16.28
CA LEU A 74 4.45 18.95 16.42
C LEU A 74 3.68 17.94 17.27
N PRO A 75 3.01 16.95 16.66
CA PRO A 75 2.38 15.86 17.40
C PRO A 75 3.44 15.01 18.13
N ASP A 76 3.11 14.51 19.33
CA ASP A 76 4.00 13.60 20.07
C ASP A 76 4.30 12.31 19.29
N ARG A 77 3.32 11.85 18.50
CA ARG A 77 3.43 10.70 17.61
C ARG A 77 2.74 11.00 16.30
N TYR A 78 3.45 10.79 15.19
CA TYR A 78 2.86 10.84 13.87
C TYR A 78 1.96 9.63 13.64
N GLU A 79 0.73 9.91 13.26
CA GLU A 79 -0.29 8.91 12.96
C GLU A 79 -0.65 8.98 11.48
N PHE A 80 -1.04 7.83 10.92
CA PHE A 80 -1.42 7.70 9.53
C PHE A 80 -2.91 7.40 9.43
N GLN A 81 -3.52 7.88 8.35
CA GLN A 81 -4.86 7.52 7.93
C GLN A 81 -4.84 6.99 6.50
N VAL A 82 -5.89 6.27 6.11
CA VAL A 82 -6.03 5.83 4.71
C VAL A 82 -6.35 7.04 3.86
N ALA A 83 -5.57 7.26 2.81
CA ALA A 83 -5.76 8.40 1.92
C ALA A 83 -7.14 8.37 1.26
N LYS A 84 -7.73 9.56 1.10
CA LYS A 84 -9.10 9.70 0.56
C LYS A 84 -9.23 9.01 -0.80
N GLY A 85 -10.28 8.20 -0.96
CA GLY A 85 -10.55 7.45 -2.19
C GLY A 85 -9.74 6.16 -2.36
N LYS A 86 -8.74 5.88 -1.50
CA LYS A 86 -7.90 4.68 -1.62
C LYS A 86 -8.33 3.52 -0.72
N PHE A 87 -9.43 3.67 0.02
CA PHE A 87 -9.91 2.68 0.99
C PHE A 87 -10.14 1.29 0.38
N LYS A 88 -10.74 1.21 -0.81
CA LYS A 88 -11.00 -0.08 -1.47
C LYS A 88 -9.70 -0.85 -1.74
N GLN A 89 -8.71 -0.19 -2.34
CA GLN A 89 -7.41 -0.81 -2.62
C GLN A 89 -6.66 -1.14 -1.34
N PHE A 90 -6.70 -0.25 -0.34
CA PHE A 90 -6.10 -0.51 0.98
C PHE A 90 -6.66 -1.77 1.63
N GLN A 91 -7.97 -2.02 1.57
CA GLN A 91 -8.56 -3.24 2.12
C GLN A 91 -8.10 -4.50 1.38
N VAL A 92 -7.94 -4.44 0.05
CA VAL A 92 -7.39 -5.56 -0.74
C VAL A 92 -5.96 -5.88 -0.30
N VAL A 93 -5.09 -4.86 -0.27
CA VAL A 93 -3.69 -5.01 0.15
C VAL A 93 -3.61 -5.53 1.58
N LYS A 94 -4.38 -4.95 2.51
CA LYS A 94 -4.46 -5.39 3.91
C LYS A 94 -4.89 -6.86 4.03
N LYS A 95 -5.89 -7.29 3.26
CA LYS A 95 -6.36 -8.67 3.28
C LYS A 95 -5.27 -9.64 2.82
N LEU A 96 -4.59 -9.33 1.71
CA LEU A 96 -3.52 -10.17 1.16
C LEU A 96 -2.33 -10.26 2.11
N ILE A 97 -1.87 -9.11 2.63
CA ILE A 97 -0.74 -9.04 3.56
C ILE A 97 -1.03 -9.81 4.86
N ARG A 98 -2.25 -9.73 5.40
CA ARG A 98 -2.62 -10.48 6.62
C ARG A 98 -2.79 -11.99 6.38
N GLY A 99 -2.89 -12.42 5.13
CA GLY A 99 -3.09 -13.82 4.73
C GLY A 99 -1.82 -14.51 4.25
N THR A 100 -0.65 -13.90 4.45
CA THR A 100 0.64 -14.45 4.03
C THR A 100 1.68 -14.28 5.12
N ASP A 101 2.69 -15.17 5.10
CA ASP A 101 3.88 -15.07 5.94
C ASP A 101 5.04 -14.36 5.22
N THR A 102 4.90 -14.12 3.91
CA THR A 102 5.98 -13.60 3.06
C THR A 102 5.51 -12.44 2.20
N ILE A 103 6.17 -11.29 2.34
CA ILE A 103 5.93 -10.09 1.53
C ILE A 103 7.20 -9.77 0.73
N ILE A 104 7.04 -9.55 -0.56
CA ILE A 104 8.10 -9.13 -1.47
C ILE A 104 7.86 -7.66 -1.83
N ASN A 105 8.76 -6.78 -1.42
CA ASN A 105 8.71 -5.37 -1.79
C ASN A 105 9.23 -5.20 -3.23
N ALA A 106 8.34 -4.81 -4.13
CA ALA A 106 8.61 -4.55 -5.53
C ALA A 106 8.18 -3.12 -5.92
N CYS A 107 8.29 -2.16 -5.00
CA CYS A 107 8.13 -0.74 -5.28
C CYS A 107 9.36 -0.18 -6.02
N ASP A 108 9.26 1.07 -6.48
CA ASP A 108 10.38 1.76 -7.11
C ASP A 108 11.62 1.80 -6.20
N VAL A 109 12.80 1.77 -6.82
CA VAL A 109 14.12 1.74 -6.16
C VAL A 109 14.62 3.17 -5.88
N ASP A 110 13.74 4.01 -5.34
CA ASP A 110 14.04 5.38 -4.97
C ASP A 110 13.67 5.65 -3.51
N ILE A 111 14.09 6.82 -3.01
CA ILE A 111 13.82 7.27 -1.64
C ILE A 111 12.80 8.42 -1.63
N SER A 112 12.18 8.71 -2.78
CA SER A 112 11.29 9.85 -2.98
C SER A 112 10.03 9.69 -2.11
N LEU A 113 10.12 10.23 -0.89
CA LEU A 113 8.98 10.49 0.00
C LEU A 113 8.17 11.68 -0.50
#